data_AF-A0A1H4JG37-F1
#
_entry.id   AF-A0A1H4JG37-F1
#
_cell.length_a   1.000
_cell.length_b   1.000
_cell.length_c   1.000
_cell.angle_alpha   90.00
_cell.angle_beta   90.00
_cell.angle_gamma   90.00
#
_symmetry.space_group_name_H-M   'P 1'
#
loop_
_entity.id
_entity.type
_entity.pdbx_description
1 polymer ?
#
loop_
_entity_poly.entity_id
_entity_poly.type
_entity_poly.pdbx_seq_one_letter_code
_entity_poly.pdbx_strand_id
1 'polypeptide(L)'
;MAPGTKQPFGDEQKLAAWLAFNCELGDVITMRQLRAAIGGEDGPNEAEHLNRRLRMLRQRDGWQIPSARDDASLGHDEYRLDAKGWYPGSGKARPRLDTPSDSVRRQVFERDGRACVVCGVAAGEMYDDRPGRRVRLTLGHRVPGKRLDREVSVNELQTECARCNETVRDELPDPVTLPELLPRIRKLPRADKRTLLEWVRAGERTKSKVDLLYVEIRRLSAAERSLMIENLEKGAG
;
A
#
# COMPACT_ATOMS: atom_id res chain seq x y z
N MET A 1 -3.07 16.07 21.39
CA MET A 1 -2.88 16.04 22.86
C MET A 1 -3.46 17.31 23.41
N ALA A 2 -4.34 17.20 24.41
CA ALA A 2 -4.83 18.38 25.12
C ALA A 2 -3.68 19.01 25.94
N PRO A 3 -3.67 20.33 26.15
CA PRO A 3 -2.73 20.96 27.08
C PRO A 3 -2.87 20.35 28.49
N GLY A 4 -1.76 19.98 29.15
CA GLY A 4 -1.75 19.62 30.59
C GLY A 4 -1.27 18.22 30.99
N THR A 5 -0.90 17.33 30.06
CA THR A 5 -0.38 15.99 30.41
C THR A 5 1.15 16.00 30.58
N LYS A 6 1.68 15.51 31.73
CA LYS A 6 3.13 15.39 32.04
C LYS A 6 3.90 14.36 31.18
N GLN A 7 3.30 13.81 30.12
CA GLN A 7 3.97 12.84 29.26
C GLN A 7 4.93 13.56 28.31
N PRO A 8 6.23 13.19 28.26
CA PRO A 8 7.17 13.82 27.35
C PRO A 8 6.79 13.51 25.89
N PHE A 9 6.97 14.49 25.01
CA PHE A 9 6.75 14.28 23.58
C PHE A 9 7.64 13.15 23.05
N GLY A 10 7.09 12.32 22.16
CA GLY A 10 7.90 11.36 21.42
C GLY A 10 8.88 12.07 20.51
N ASP A 11 10.03 11.45 20.23
CA ASP A 11 11.09 12.11 19.48
C ASP A 11 10.70 12.54 18.04
N GLU A 12 9.71 11.88 17.41
CA GLU A 12 9.12 12.36 16.15
C GLU A 12 8.47 13.74 16.29
N GLN A 13 7.77 13.96 17.40
CA GLN A 13 7.08 15.23 17.68
C GLN A 13 8.08 16.32 18.05
N LYS A 14 9.14 15.96 18.81
CA LYS A 14 10.26 16.88 19.10
C LYS A 14 10.95 17.31 17.82
N LEU A 15 11.25 16.36 16.92
CA LEU A 15 11.89 16.63 15.63
C LEU A 15 11.02 17.54 14.76
N ALA A 16 9.73 17.26 14.65
CA ALA A 16 8.79 18.11 13.90
C ALA A 16 8.71 19.53 14.47
N ALA A 17 8.65 19.68 15.80
CA ALA A 17 8.66 20.98 16.44
C ALA A 17 9.98 21.72 16.17
N TRP A 18 11.12 21.06 16.35
CA TRP A 18 12.43 21.67 16.13
C TRP A 18 12.57 22.18 14.68
N LEU A 19 12.25 21.34 13.69
CA LEU A 19 12.25 21.73 12.28
C LEU A 19 11.31 22.91 12.00
N ALA A 20 10.14 22.94 12.65
CA ALA A 20 9.16 24.01 12.44
C ALA A 20 9.63 25.37 12.97
N PHE A 21 10.32 25.38 14.12
CA PHE A 21 10.72 26.60 14.82
C PHE A 21 12.15 27.07 14.49
N ASN A 22 13.04 26.17 14.03
CA ASN A 22 14.48 26.47 13.87
C ASN A 22 14.96 26.43 12.42
N CYS A 23 14.11 26.05 11.47
CA CYS A 23 14.47 25.98 10.06
C CYS A 23 13.46 26.75 9.19
N GLU A 24 13.96 27.38 8.15
CA GLU A 24 13.18 28.00 7.08
C GLU A 24 13.07 27.08 5.87
N LEU A 25 12.18 27.41 4.93
CA LEU A 25 12.05 26.63 3.71
C LEU A 25 13.28 26.86 2.83
N GLY A 26 13.85 25.79 2.28
CA GLY A 26 15.09 25.79 1.52
C GLY A 26 16.35 25.51 2.36
N ASP A 27 16.25 25.51 3.70
CA ASP A 27 17.39 25.22 4.57
C ASP A 27 17.90 23.79 4.36
N VAL A 28 19.22 23.65 4.34
CA VAL A 28 19.91 22.35 4.34
C VAL A 28 20.32 22.00 5.76
N ILE A 29 19.88 20.84 6.22
CA ILE A 29 20.01 20.34 7.58
C ILE A 29 20.73 19.00 7.54
N THR A 30 21.72 18.84 8.42
CA THR A 30 22.52 17.61 8.53
C THR A 30 21.93 16.63 9.53
N MET A 31 22.20 15.32 9.37
CA MET A 31 21.86 14.29 10.36
C MET A 31 22.38 14.64 11.75
N ARG A 32 23.56 15.27 11.83
CA ARG A 32 24.18 15.68 13.09
C ARG A 32 23.35 16.74 13.80
N GLN A 33 22.89 17.76 13.08
CA GLN A 33 21.99 18.78 13.63
C GLN A 33 20.68 18.17 14.12
N LEU A 34 20.10 17.25 13.34
CA LEU A 34 18.88 16.55 13.74
C LEU A 34 19.08 15.72 15.01
N ARG A 35 20.22 15.04 15.19
CA ARG A 35 20.52 14.29 16.42
C ARG A 35 20.72 15.19 17.63
N ALA A 36 21.40 16.33 17.45
CA ALA A 36 21.59 17.33 18.50
C ALA A 36 20.25 17.93 18.95
N ALA A 37 19.34 18.19 18.00
CA ALA A 37 18.03 18.77 18.25
C ALA A 37 17.10 17.92 19.14
N ILE A 38 17.24 16.60 19.10
CA ILE A 38 16.42 15.66 19.89
C ILE A 38 17.23 14.94 20.98
N GLY A 39 18.50 15.33 21.17
CA GLY A 39 19.37 14.88 22.25
C GLY A 39 18.90 15.39 23.61
N GLY A 40 19.34 14.71 24.67
CA GLY A 40 19.12 15.15 26.06
C GLY A 40 20.31 15.91 26.62
N GLU A 41 20.28 16.23 27.91
CA GLU A 41 21.39 16.85 28.65
C GLU A 41 22.68 16.01 28.59
N ASP A 42 22.56 14.69 28.40
CA ASP A 42 23.67 13.72 28.35
C ASP A 42 24.31 13.54 26.96
N GLY A 43 23.86 14.30 25.93
CA GLY A 43 24.45 14.27 24.59
C GLY A 43 23.47 14.04 23.43
N PRO A 44 23.97 14.04 22.19
CA PRO A 44 23.14 13.86 21.00
C PRO A 44 22.42 12.51 21.02
N ASN A 45 21.18 12.49 20.52
CA ASN A 45 20.41 11.25 20.47
C ASN A 45 21.02 10.31 19.42
N GLU A 46 21.75 9.30 19.88
CA GLU A 46 22.35 8.28 19.00
C GLU A 46 21.34 7.23 18.53
N ALA A 47 20.04 7.40 18.81
CA ALA A 47 19.03 6.42 18.43
C ALA A 47 19.13 6.04 16.94
N GLU A 48 19.30 4.74 16.71
CA GLU A 48 19.45 4.06 15.42
C GLU A 48 18.25 4.29 14.47
N HIS A 49 17.20 4.96 14.93
CA HIS A 49 15.92 5.07 14.24
C HIS A 49 15.57 6.49 13.72
N LEU A 50 16.49 7.46 13.71
CA LEU A 50 16.19 8.82 13.21
C LEU A 50 15.73 8.84 11.73
N ASN A 51 16.34 8.02 10.88
CA ASN A 51 15.92 7.87 9.47
C ASN A 51 14.48 7.35 9.34
N ARG A 52 14.04 6.49 10.27
CA ARG A 52 12.65 6.02 10.33
C ARG A 52 11.71 7.16 10.72
N ARG A 53 12.11 8.03 11.66
CA ARG A 53 11.32 9.19 12.11
C ARG A 53 11.13 10.22 11.00
N LEU A 54 12.19 10.56 10.27
CA LEU A 54 12.10 11.43 9.08
C LEU A 54 11.18 10.83 8.01
N ARG A 55 11.20 9.50 7.83
CA ARG A 55 10.25 8.81 6.94
C ARG A 55 8.81 8.98 7.41
N MET A 56 8.54 8.86 8.71
CA MET A 56 7.20 9.08 9.27
C MET A 56 6.73 10.53 9.11
N LEU A 57 7.61 11.51 9.29
CA LEU A 57 7.29 12.91 9.05
C LEU A 57 6.84 13.14 7.60
N ARG A 58 7.56 12.54 6.63
CA ARG A 58 7.22 12.63 5.20
C ARG A 58 5.93 11.89 4.85
N GLN A 59 5.77 10.66 5.33
CA GLN A 59 4.64 9.79 4.94
C GLN A 59 3.32 10.14 5.63
N ARG A 60 3.38 10.53 6.91
CA ARG A 60 2.18 10.81 7.71
C ARG A 60 1.95 12.30 7.86
N ASP A 61 2.97 13.02 8.30
CA ASP A 61 2.79 14.37 8.83
C ASP A 61 2.88 15.44 7.73
N GLY A 62 3.12 15.08 6.47
CA GLY A 62 3.06 16.01 5.32
C GLY A 62 4.32 16.87 5.11
N TRP A 63 5.46 16.45 5.67
CA TRP A 63 6.73 17.15 5.48
C TRP A 63 7.38 16.81 4.14
N GLN A 64 8.00 17.79 3.48
CA GLN A 64 8.88 17.54 2.33
C GLN A 64 10.32 17.80 2.76
N ILE A 65 11.07 16.69 2.90
CA ILE A 65 12.44 16.68 3.40
C ILE A 65 13.27 15.79 2.46
N PRO A 66 13.59 16.25 1.23
CA PRO A 66 14.42 15.47 0.30
C PRO A 66 15.80 15.18 0.88
N SER A 67 16.36 14.03 0.51
CA SER A 67 17.75 13.66 0.78
C SER A 67 18.54 13.48 -0.52
N ALA A 68 19.81 13.07 -0.43
CA ALA A 68 20.65 12.74 -1.60
C ALA A 68 20.04 11.72 -2.60
N ARG A 69 18.99 10.98 -2.20
CA ARG A 69 18.26 10.06 -3.09
C ARG A 69 17.23 10.76 -3.97
N ASP A 70 16.72 11.89 -3.48
CA ASP A 70 15.69 12.69 -4.14
C ASP A 70 16.33 13.84 -4.95
N ASP A 71 17.45 14.38 -4.45
CA ASP A 71 18.21 15.45 -5.10
C ASP A 71 19.72 15.18 -5.01
N ALA A 72 20.38 15.03 -6.15
CA ALA A 72 21.80 14.72 -6.23
C ALA A 72 22.71 15.87 -5.79
N SER A 73 22.19 17.09 -5.62
CA SER A 73 22.97 18.22 -5.09
C SER A 73 23.21 18.15 -3.58
N LEU A 74 22.54 17.24 -2.87
CA LEU A 74 22.64 17.09 -1.42
C LEU A 74 23.69 16.04 -1.03
N GLY A 75 24.44 16.33 0.04
CA GLY A 75 25.33 15.37 0.69
C GLY A 75 24.59 14.17 1.27
N HIS A 76 25.31 13.06 1.50
CA HIS A 76 24.72 11.82 2.00
C HIS A 76 24.01 11.97 3.36
N ASP A 77 24.46 12.92 4.19
CA ASP A 77 23.92 13.23 5.50
C ASP A 77 23.10 14.53 5.53
N GLU A 78 22.81 15.11 4.37
CA GLU A 78 22.07 16.36 4.22
C GLU A 78 20.62 16.14 3.78
N TYR A 79 19.76 17.04 4.26
CA TYR A 79 18.34 17.07 3.97
C TYR A 79 17.92 18.52 3.77
N ARG A 80 17.17 18.82 2.71
CA ARG A 80 16.59 20.15 2.53
C ARG A 80 15.18 20.20 3.09
N LEU A 81 14.75 21.32 3.66
CA LEU A 81 13.36 21.50 4.11
C LEU A 81 12.54 22.21 3.02
N ASP A 82 11.80 21.46 2.21
CA ASP A 82 11.01 22.04 1.09
C ASP A 82 9.58 22.41 1.51
N ALA A 83 9.02 21.71 2.51
CA ALA A 83 7.70 22.03 3.05
C ALA A 83 7.54 21.58 4.52
N LYS A 84 6.89 22.44 5.32
CA LYS A 84 6.55 22.14 6.72
C LYS A 84 5.22 21.39 6.80
N GLY A 85 5.27 20.22 7.43
CA GLY A 85 4.09 19.43 7.74
C GLY A 85 3.48 19.76 9.10
N TRP A 86 2.71 18.83 9.66
CA TRP A 86 2.17 18.92 11.01
C TRP A 86 3.29 18.89 12.06
N TYR A 87 3.17 19.76 13.06
CA TYR A 87 4.00 19.78 14.27
C TYR A 87 3.17 20.11 15.53
N PRO A 88 3.65 19.75 16.74
CA PRO A 88 3.06 20.20 17.99
C PRO A 88 3.04 21.74 18.07
N GLY A 89 1.85 22.32 18.20
CA GLY A 89 1.66 23.79 18.18
C GLY A 89 1.15 24.35 16.86
N SER A 90 1.05 23.54 15.80
CA SER A 90 0.47 23.96 14.50
C SER A 90 -1.03 24.30 14.53
N GLY A 91 -1.71 24.11 15.66
CA GLY A 91 -3.17 24.32 15.81
C GLY A 91 -4.04 23.29 15.07
N LYS A 92 -3.44 22.38 14.30
CA LYS A 92 -4.14 21.34 13.52
C LYS A 92 -4.08 19.99 14.24
N ALA A 93 -5.05 19.12 13.97
CA ALA A 93 -4.96 17.73 14.38
C ALA A 93 -3.81 17.03 13.64
N ARG A 94 -3.08 16.14 14.33
CA ARG A 94 -2.02 15.34 13.68
C ARG A 94 -2.65 14.43 12.63
N PRO A 95 -2.18 14.44 11.37
CA PRO A 95 -2.66 13.50 10.37
C PRO A 95 -2.45 12.05 10.83
N ARG A 96 -3.39 11.17 10.48
CA ARG A 96 -3.27 9.73 10.69
C ARG A 96 -2.67 9.09 9.45
N LEU A 97 -1.90 8.02 9.65
CA LEU A 97 -1.33 7.28 8.53
C LEU A 97 -2.47 6.49 7.87
N ASP A 98 -2.79 6.79 6.61
CA ASP A 98 -3.78 6.06 5.81
C ASP A 98 -3.22 4.71 5.29
N THR A 99 -2.30 4.11 6.03
CA THR A 99 -1.74 2.79 5.72
C THR A 99 -2.40 1.78 6.65
N PRO A 100 -3.24 0.87 6.11
CA PRO A 100 -3.81 -0.19 6.92
C PRO A 100 -2.72 -1.05 7.56
N SER A 101 -2.92 -1.45 8.81
CA SER A 101 -1.99 -2.32 9.54
C SER A 101 -1.80 -3.67 8.84
N ASP A 102 -0.72 -4.38 9.14
CA ASP A 102 -0.48 -5.73 8.58
C ASP A 102 -1.56 -6.73 8.99
N SER A 103 -2.15 -6.56 10.17
CA SER A 103 -3.30 -7.35 10.61
C SER A 103 -4.52 -7.10 9.73
N VAL A 104 -4.87 -5.82 9.50
CA VAL A 104 -5.97 -5.44 8.60
C VAL A 104 -5.71 -5.94 7.18
N ARG A 105 -4.48 -5.78 6.67
CA ARG A 105 -4.07 -6.29 5.35
C ARG A 105 -4.28 -7.79 5.24
N ARG A 106 -3.84 -8.56 6.24
CA ARG A 106 -4.01 -10.02 6.27
C ARG A 106 -5.49 -10.41 6.29
N GLN A 107 -6.31 -9.76 7.12
CA GLN A 107 -7.74 -10.03 7.19
C GLN A 107 -8.45 -9.74 5.86
N VAL A 108 -8.13 -8.63 5.21
CA VAL A 108 -8.68 -8.29 3.89
C VAL A 108 -8.26 -9.33 2.85
N PHE A 109 -6.99 -9.73 2.83
CA PHE A 109 -6.52 -10.76 1.90
C PHE A 109 -7.16 -12.12 2.15
N GLU A 110 -7.39 -12.51 3.40
CA GLU A 110 -8.06 -13.77 3.72
C GLU A 110 -9.54 -13.75 3.32
N ARG A 111 -10.26 -12.66 3.63
CA ARG A 111 -11.64 -12.42 3.15
C ARG A 111 -11.71 -12.43 1.62
N ASP A 112 -10.72 -11.80 0.99
CA ASP A 112 -10.38 -11.74 -0.44
C ASP A 112 -10.23 -13.09 -1.16
N GLY A 113 -10.03 -14.18 -0.40
CA GLY A 113 -9.51 -15.43 -0.93
C GLY A 113 -8.17 -15.24 -1.64
N ARG A 114 -7.34 -14.31 -1.15
CA ARG A 114 -5.97 -13.97 -1.60
C ARG A 114 -5.85 -13.83 -3.12
N ALA A 115 -6.86 -13.20 -3.73
CA ALA A 115 -6.89 -12.89 -5.14
C ALA A 115 -7.47 -11.48 -5.35
N CYS A 116 -7.11 -10.87 -6.47
CA CYS A 116 -7.70 -9.61 -6.90
C CYS A 116 -9.21 -9.79 -7.08
N VAL A 117 -10.03 -8.99 -6.38
CA VAL A 117 -11.49 -9.04 -6.52
C VAL A 117 -11.97 -8.50 -7.88
N VAL A 118 -11.13 -7.69 -8.55
CA VAL A 118 -11.45 -7.08 -9.85
C VAL A 118 -11.19 -8.05 -11.01
N CYS A 119 -9.97 -8.59 -11.11
CA CYS A 119 -9.59 -9.43 -12.25
C CYS A 119 -9.39 -10.92 -11.92
N GLY A 120 -9.49 -11.31 -10.65
CA GLY A 120 -9.40 -12.71 -10.21
C GLY A 120 -7.99 -13.27 -10.06
N VAL A 121 -6.96 -12.59 -10.56
CA VAL A 121 -5.56 -13.06 -10.47
C VAL A 121 -5.08 -13.08 -9.02
N ALA A 122 -4.30 -14.09 -8.66
CA ALA A 122 -3.82 -14.27 -7.31
C ALA A 122 -2.31 -14.05 -7.17
N ALA A 123 -1.86 -13.84 -5.92
CA ALA A 123 -0.47 -13.50 -5.64
C ALA A 123 0.49 -14.53 -6.25
N GLY A 124 1.50 -14.04 -6.99
CA GLY A 124 2.57 -14.86 -7.57
C GLY A 124 2.29 -15.47 -8.94
N GLU A 125 1.04 -15.40 -9.44
CA GLU A 125 0.70 -15.74 -10.83
C GLU A 125 1.42 -14.82 -11.81
N MET A 126 1.56 -15.24 -13.06
CA MET A 126 1.97 -14.33 -14.13
C MET A 126 0.73 -13.58 -14.64
N TYR A 127 0.90 -12.32 -15.01
CA TYR A 127 -0.14 -11.62 -15.76
C TYR A 127 -0.20 -12.17 -17.18
N ASP A 128 -1.37 -12.61 -17.63
CA ASP A 128 -1.60 -13.14 -18.99
C ASP A 128 -1.23 -12.13 -20.09
N ASP A 129 -1.46 -10.85 -19.83
CA ASP A 129 -1.21 -9.72 -20.73
C ASP A 129 0.17 -9.06 -20.53
N ARG A 130 0.93 -9.48 -19.51
CA ARG A 130 2.28 -8.97 -19.21
C ARG A 130 3.22 -10.13 -18.86
N PRO A 131 3.69 -10.89 -19.86
CA PRO A 131 4.60 -12.01 -19.64
C PRO A 131 5.84 -11.59 -18.83
N GLY A 132 6.24 -12.43 -17.87
CA GLY A 132 7.39 -12.18 -17.00
C GLY A 132 7.14 -11.25 -15.81
N ARG A 133 5.95 -10.63 -15.70
CA ARG A 133 5.55 -9.87 -14.51
C ARG A 133 4.68 -10.73 -13.60
N ARG A 134 5.10 -10.88 -12.35
CA ARG A 134 4.32 -11.56 -11.32
C ARG A 134 3.29 -10.64 -10.68
N VAL A 135 2.14 -11.20 -10.35
CA VAL A 135 1.06 -10.54 -9.64
C VAL A 135 1.49 -10.21 -8.22
N ARG A 136 1.44 -8.92 -7.89
CA ARG A 136 1.55 -8.40 -6.52
C ARG A 136 0.17 -7.95 -6.06
N LEU A 137 -0.31 -8.47 -4.94
CA LEU A 137 -1.55 -8.00 -4.32
C LEU A 137 -1.28 -6.77 -3.46
N THR A 138 -2.27 -5.88 -3.46
CA THR A 138 -2.30 -4.60 -2.77
C THR A 138 -3.67 -4.41 -2.15
N LEU A 139 -3.80 -3.40 -1.29
CA LEU A 139 -5.10 -2.99 -0.77
C LEU A 139 -5.63 -1.84 -1.63
N GLY A 140 -6.76 -2.08 -2.28
CA GLY A 140 -7.58 -1.03 -2.89
C GLY A 140 -8.59 -0.51 -1.88
N HIS A 141 -8.99 0.75 -2.02
CA HIS A 141 -10.08 1.30 -1.22
C HIS A 141 -11.39 1.15 -2.01
N ARG A 142 -12.44 0.63 -1.37
CA ARG A 142 -13.78 0.56 -1.95
C ARG A 142 -14.39 1.95 -2.16
N VAL A 143 -13.94 2.94 -1.38
CA VAL A 143 -14.30 4.36 -1.48
C VAL A 143 -13.00 5.18 -1.42
N PRO A 144 -12.78 6.22 -2.26
CA PRO A 144 -11.52 6.96 -2.28
C PRO A 144 -11.10 7.48 -0.88
N GLY A 145 -9.96 6.99 -0.38
CA GLY A 145 -9.44 7.28 0.98
C GLY A 145 -9.17 8.76 1.28
N LYS A 146 -9.00 9.60 0.24
CA LYS A 146 -8.83 11.07 0.34
C LYS A 146 -9.99 11.79 1.07
N ARG A 147 -11.09 11.10 1.41
CA ARG A 147 -12.23 11.66 2.16
C ARG A 147 -12.36 11.14 3.60
N LEU A 148 -11.40 10.35 4.11
CA LEU A 148 -11.51 9.73 5.42
C LEU A 148 -10.51 10.38 6.40
N ASP A 149 -11.05 10.90 7.51
CA ASP A 149 -10.32 11.46 8.66
C ASP A 149 -10.05 10.40 9.77
N ARG A 150 -10.33 9.14 9.45
CA ARG A 150 -10.27 7.98 10.34
C ARG A 150 -9.54 6.82 9.68
N GLU A 151 -9.08 5.88 10.50
CA GLU A 151 -8.57 4.60 10.00
C GLU A 151 -9.63 3.90 9.14
N VAL A 152 -9.21 3.44 7.98
CA VAL A 152 -10.04 2.69 7.05
C VAL A 152 -10.30 1.30 7.62
N SER A 153 -11.57 0.96 7.79
CA SER A 153 -11.96 -0.35 8.32
C SER A 153 -11.67 -1.45 7.29
N VAL A 154 -11.58 -2.70 7.76
CA VAL A 154 -11.47 -3.90 6.90
C VAL A 154 -12.55 -3.90 5.81
N ASN A 155 -13.76 -3.44 6.13
CA ASN A 155 -14.89 -3.40 5.21
C ASN A 155 -14.79 -2.33 4.12
N GLU A 156 -13.96 -1.31 4.30
CA GLU A 156 -13.71 -0.24 3.32
C GLU A 156 -12.53 -0.55 2.40
N LEU A 157 -11.83 -1.67 2.64
CA LEU A 157 -10.71 -2.15 1.85
C LEU A 157 -11.09 -3.38 1.04
N GLN A 158 -10.35 -3.65 -0.02
CA GLN A 158 -10.43 -4.89 -0.80
C GLN A 158 -9.07 -5.26 -1.40
N THR A 159 -8.92 -6.54 -1.73
CA THR A 159 -7.72 -7.08 -2.36
C THR A 159 -7.71 -6.78 -3.84
N GLU A 160 -6.72 -6.03 -4.31
CA GLU A 160 -6.54 -5.71 -5.73
C GLU A 160 -5.11 -6.04 -6.16
N CYS A 161 -4.92 -6.55 -7.37
CA CYS A 161 -3.57 -6.64 -7.92
C CYS A 161 -3.03 -5.24 -8.23
N ALA A 162 -1.72 -5.09 -8.21
CA ALA A 162 -1.04 -3.84 -8.50
C ALA A 162 -1.57 -3.21 -9.81
N ARG A 163 -1.79 -4.02 -10.85
CA ARG A 163 -2.37 -3.55 -12.13
C ARG A 163 -3.75 -2.90 -11.96
N CYS A 164 -4.68 -3.54 -11.24
CA CYS A 164 -6.05 -3.03 -11.04
C CYS A 164 -6.09 -1.82 -10.11
N ASN A 165 -5.24 -1.77 -9.09
CA ASN A 165 -5.17 -0.67 -8.13
C ASN A 165 -4.43 0.56 -8.72
N GLU A 166 -3.40 0.32 -9.54
CA GLU A 166 -2.65 1.37 -10.25
C GLU A 166 -3.51 2.04 -11.33
N THR A 167 -4.42 1.31 -12.01
CA THR A 167 -5.37 1.90 -12.98
C THR A 167 -6.36 2.92 -12.39
N VAL A 168 -6.35 3.14 -11.07
CA VAL A 168 -7.14 4.18 -10.39
C VAL A 168 -6.29 5.45 -10.11
N ARG A 169 -4.97 5.42 -10.32
CA ARG A 169 -4.08 6.57 -10.15
C ARG A 169 -3.41 6.96 -11.48
N ASP A 170 -3.99 8.01 -12.04
CA ASP A 170 -3.30 9.07 -12.78
C ASP A 170 -3.01 8.98 -14.28
N GLU A 171 -3.50 7.98 -15.04
CA GLU A 171 -3.57 8.10 -16.51
C GLU A 171 -4.44 6.97 -17.09
N LEU A 172 -5.73 7.26 -17.34
CA LEU A 172 -6.62 6.30 -18.00
C LEU A 172 -6.61 6.57 -19.52
N PRO A 173 -6.18 5.63 -20.37
CA PRO A 173 -6.63 5.63 -21.76
C PRO A 173 -8.15 5.54 -21.80
N ASP A 174 -8.76 6.01 -22.90
CA ASP A 174 -10.21 6.03 -23.08
C ASP A 174 -10.83 4.67 -22.70
N PRO A 175 -11.97 4.68 -21.99
CA PRO A 175 -12.62 3.45 -21.59
C PRO A 175 -12.99 2.62 -22.82
N VAL A 176 -12.66 1.33 -22.77
CA VAL A 176 -12.99 0.38 -23.84
C VAL A 176 -14.49 0.43 -24.10
N THR A 177 -14.88 0.66 -25.35
CA THR A 177 -16.29 0.80 -25.73
C THR A 177 -16.96 -0.55 -26.01
N LEU A 178 -18.28 -0.62 -25.92
CA LEU A 178 -19.03 -1.84 -26.27
C LEU A 178 -18.76 -2.31 -27.72
N PRO A 179 -18.71 -1.44 -28.74
CA PRO A 179 -18.32 -1.83 -30.10
C PRO A 179 -16.95 -2.51 -30.19
N GLU A 180 -15.97 -2.10 -29.37
CA GLU A 180 -14.65 -2.74 -29.32
C GLU A 180 -14.67 -4.12 -28.66
N LEU A 181 -15.55 -4.33 -27.68
CA LEU A 181 -15.67 -5.62 -26.97
C LEU A 181 -16.50 -6.65 -27.74
N LEU A 182 -17.55 -6.24 -28.43
CA LEU A 182 -18.49 -7.16 -29.08
C LEU A 182 -17.82 -8.17 -30.04
N PRO A 183 -16.85 -7.79 -30.90
CA PRO A 183 -16.14 -8.75 -31.76
C PRO A 183 -15.41 -9.83 -30.96
N ARG A 184 -14.80 -9.49 -29.81
CA ARG A 184 -14.09 -10.43 -28.94
C ARG A 184 -15.06 -11.37 -28.24
N ILE A 185 -16.14 -10.82 -27.69
CA ILE A 185 -17.20 -11.60 -27.03
C ILE A 185 -17.86 -12.56 -28.02
N ARG A 186 -18.10 -12.15 -29.26
CA ARG A 186 -18.71 -13.01 -30.30
C ARG A 186 -17.88 -14.25 -30.60
N LYS A 187 -16.56 -14.17 -30.52
CA LYS A 187 -15.64 -15.30 -30.75
C LYS A 187 -15.60 -16.31 -29.60
N LEU A 188 -16.15 -15.97 -28.43
CA LEU A 188 -16.17 -16.89 -27.30
C LEU A 188 -17.12 -18.08 -27.54
N PRO A 189 -16.75 -19.29 -27.09
CA PRO A 189 -17.66 -20.43 -26.98
C PRO A 189 -18.94 -20.10 -26.21
N ARG A 190 -20.00 -20.88 -26.45
CA ARG A 190 -21.30 -20.65 -25.79
C ARG A 190 -21.24 -20.80 -24.27
N ALA A 191 -20.39 -21.72 -23.78
CA ALA A 191 -20.14 -21.90 -22.36
C ALA A 191 -19.50 -20.65 -21.74
N ASP A 192 -18.43 -20.14 -22.34
CA ASP A 192 -17.71 -18.96 -21.86
C ASP A 192 -18.56 -17.70 -21.87
N LYS A 193 -19.42 -17.53 -22.88
CA LYS A 193 -20.41 -16.43 -22.92
C LYS A 193 -21.39 -16.50 -21.74
N ARG A 194 -21.80 -17.70 -21.34
CA ARG A 194 -22.71 -17.89 -20.20
C ARG A 194 -22.01 -17.52 -18.89
N THR A 195 -20.78 -18.00 -18.70
CA THR A 195 -19.94 -17.63 -17.55
C THR A 195 -19.70 -16.12 -17.48
N LEU A 196 -19.37 -15.49 -18.61
CA LEU A 196 -19.16 -14.04 -18.67
C LEU A 196 -20.44 -13.27 -18.31
N LEU A 197 -21.61 -13.72 -18.78
CA LEU A 197 -22.90 -13.12 -18.43
C LEU A 197 -23.19 -13.21 -16.93
N GLU A 198 -22.90 -14.35 -16.31
CA GLU A 198 -23.07 -14.54 -14.86
C GLU A 198 -22.19 -13.56 -14.08
N TRP A 199 -20.92 -13.41 -14.46
CA TRP A 199 -20.00 -12.46 -13.81
C TRP A 199 -20.44 -11.00 -13.96
N VAL A 200 -20.84 -10.60 -15.16
CA VAL A 200 -21.32 -9.25 -15.42
C VAL A 200 -22.59 -8.94 -14.60
N ARG A 201 -23.49 -9.91 -14.44
CA ARG A 201 -24.69 -9.76 -13.60
C ARG A 201 -24.37 -9.71 -12.11
N ALA A 202 -23.42 -10.51 -11.66
CA ALA A 202 -22.98 -10.53 -10.26
C ALA A 202 -22.18 -9.27 -9.87
N GLY A 203 -21.60 -8.57 -10.84
CA GLY A 203 -20.68 -7.46 -10.59
C GLY A 203 -19.31 -7.92 -10.08
N GLU A 204 -19.05 -9.23 -10.07
CA GLU A 204 -17.81 -9.83 -9.63
C GLU A 204 -17.54 -11.13 -10.41
N ARG A 205 -16.27 -11.49 -10.52
CA ARG A 205 -15.89 -12.80 -11.06
C ARG A 205 -16.15 -13.87 -10.00
N THR A 206 -17.19 -14.67 -10.18
CA THR A 206 -17.44 -15.82 -9.31
C THR A 206 -16.35 -16.87 -9.52
N LYS A 207 -15.68 -17.24 -8.43
CA LYS A 207 -14.64 -18.28 -8.43
C LYS A 207 -15.30 -19.65 -8.49
N SER A 208 -14.83 -20.52 -9.39
CA SER A 208 -15.28 -21.91 -9.41
C SER A 208 -14.78 -22.66 -8.18
N LYS A 209 -15.35 -23.84 -7.90
CA LYS A 209 -14.83 -24.73 -6.84
C LYS A 209 -13.35 -25.07 -7.05
N VAL A 210 -12.93 -25.21 -8.31
CA VAL A 210 -11.53 -25.46 -8.67
C VAL A 210 -10.64 -24.26 -8.33
N ASP A 211 -11.09 -23.04 -8.62
CA ASP A 211 -10.34 -21.82 -8.27
C ASP A 211 -10.13 -21.70 -6.75
N LEU A 212 -11.18 -21.99 -5.97
CA LEU A 212 -11.11 -21.96 -4.51
C LEU A 212 -10.14 -23.01 -3.97
N LEU A 213 -10.23 -24.25 -4.44
CA LEU A 213 -9.30 -25.33 -4.07
C LEU A 213 -7.87 -25.01 -4.49
N TYR A 214 -7.66 -24.44 -5.67
CA TYR A 214 -6.33 -24.02 -6.13
C TYR A 214 -5.72 -22.94 -5.23
N VAL A 215 -6.51 -21.96 -4.79
CA VAL A 215 -6.07 -20.96 -3.80
C VAL A 215 -5.60 -21.63 -2.50
N GLU A 216 -6.33 -22.63 -2.02
CA GLU A 216 -5.96 -23.37 -0.81
C GLU A 216 -4.70 -24.21 -1.00
N ILE A 217 -4.60 -24.98 -2.09
CA ILE A 217 -3.43 -25.80 -2.45
C ILE A 217 -2.16 -24.96 -2.49
N ARG A 218 -2.24 -23.71 -2.95
CA ARG A 218 -1.07 -22.82 -2.97
C ARG A 218 -0.57 -22.38 -1.61
N ARG A 219 -1.31 -22.64 -0.55
CA ARG A 219 -0.88 -22.38 0.83
C ARG A 219 -0.18 -23.57 1.46
N LEU A 220 -0.28 -24.75 0.84
CA LEU A 220 0.44 -25.93 1.27
C LEU A 220 1.96 -25.68 1.27
N SER A 221 2.63 -26.29 2.22
CA SER A 221 4.09 -26.39 2.23
C SER A 221 4.60 -27.04 0.95
N ALA A 222 5.90 -26.90 0.66
CA ALA A 222 6.48 -27.53 -0.53
C ALA A 222 6.26 -29.05 -0.56
N ALA A 223 6.43 -29.72 0.59
CA ALA A 223 6.24 -31.17 0.71
C ALA A 223 4.77 -31.58 0.49
N GLU A 224 3.82 -30.91 1.15
CA GLU A 224 2.38 -31.19 0.98
C GLU A 224 1.91 -30.90 -0.45
N ARG A 225 2.49 -29.89 -1.10
CA ARG A 225 2.16 -29.57 -2.49
C ARG A 225 2.63 -30.67 -3.44
N SER A 226 3.82 -31.22 -3.25
CA SER A 226 4.30 -32.37 -4.03
C SER A 226 3.35 -33.57 -3.89
N LEU A 227 2.94 -33.90 -2.66
CA LEU A 227 1.97 -34.96 -2.41
C LEU A 227 0.61 -34.67 -3.04
N MET A 228 0.15 -33.42 -2.99
CA MET A 228 -1.11 -33.02 -3.64
C MET A 228 -1.05 -33.19 -5.15
N ILE A 229 0.09 -32.88 -5.78
CA ILE A 229 0.30 -33.10 -7.23
C ILE A 229 0.17 -34.59 -7.56
N GLU A 230 0.87 -35.46 -6.84
CA GLU A 230 0.79 -36.92 -7.05
C GLU A 230 -0.65 -37.46 -6.89
N ASN A 231 -1.41 -36.94 -5.93
CA ASN A 231 -2.80 -37.34 -5.72
C ASN A 231 -3.72 -36.89 -6.86
N LEU A 232 -3.54 -35.67 -7.35
CA LEU A 232 -4.31 -35.15 -8.48
C LEU A 232 -3.98 -35.89 -9.77
N GLU A 233 -2.71 -36.24 -10.00
CA GLU A 233 -2.29 -37.04 -11.17
C GLU A 233 -2.93 -38.42 -11.17
N LYS A 234 -2.99 -39.10 -10.01
CA LYS A 234 -3.66 -40.41 -9.86
C LYS A 234 -5.18 -40.34 -10.09
N GLY A 235 -5.80 -39.23 -9.70
CA GLY A 235 -7.25 -39.04 -9.84
C GLY A 235 -7.69 -38.51 -11.20
N ALA A 236 -6.76 -37.98 -12.01
CA ALA A 236 -7.03 -37.43 -13.33
C ALA A 236 -6.78 -38.41 -14.50
N GLY A 237 -6.13 -39.54 -14.22
CA GLY A 237 -5.97 -40.68 -15.15
C GLY A 237 -7.09 -41.69 -15.00
#